data_AF-A0AAD8EC93-F1
#
_entry.id   AF-A0AAD8EC93-F1
#
_cell.length_a   1.000
_cell.length_b   1.000
_cell.length_c   1.000
_cell.angle_alpha   90.00
_cell.angle_beta   90.00
_cell.angle_gamma   90.00
#
_symmetry.space_group_name_H-M   'P 1'
#
loop_
_entity.id
_entity.type
_entity.pdbx_description
1 polymer ?
#
loop_
_entity_poly.entity_id
_entity_poly.type
_entity_poly.pdbx_seq_one_letter_code
_entity_poly.pdbx_strand_id
1 'polypeptide(L)'
;MAETRFGCASNEDIDEIIKQSKPHNTKSNRKYIWNQFERFCQQRNYVLTAETPTKDIANTLKDWSINMRKINGEEYKEYSLKTMWNVTAKIIHEKYFNEHQRDFNPFVDQEFNDARQTRNAKRKNTSKHAREKKGECSGF
;
A
#
# COMPACT_ATOMS: atom_id res chain seq x y z
N MET A 1 4.95 37.65 32.05
CA MET A 1 5.54 36.94 30.90
C MET A 1 4.42 36.75 29.89
N ALA A 2 4.60 37.23 28.65
CA ALA A 2 3.55 37.13 27.64
C ALA A 2 3.46 35.69 27.14
N GLU A 3 2.32 35.04 27.36
CA GLU A 3 2.05 33.71 26.83
C GLU A 3 1.82 33.82 25.32
N THR A 4 2.75 33.29 24.52
CA THR A 4 2.61 33.25 23.07
C THR A 4 1.75 32.04 22.68
N ARG A 5 0.71 32.28 21.88
CA ARG A 5 -0.22 31.25 21.38
C ARG A 5 0.45 30.16 20.54
N PHE A 6 1.62 30.43 19.97
CA PHE A 6 2.32 29.56 19.03
C PHE A 6 3.73 29.24 19.53
N GLY A 7 4.16 28.00 19.31
CA GLY A 7 5.50 27.51 19.67
C GLY A 7 6.58 28.01 18.72
N CYS A 8 7.83 27.97 19.20
CA CYS A 8 9.01 28.53 18.53
C CYS A 8 9.97 27.44 18.00
N ALA A 9 9.47 26.23 17.71
CA ALA A 9 10.31 25.12 17.30
C ALA A 9 11.05 25.45 16.00
N SER A 10 12.36 25.20 15.98
CA SER A 10 13.16 25.35 14.77
C SER A 10 12.85 24.26 13.76
N ASN A 11 13.23 24.45 12.49
CA ASN A 11 13.06 23.41 11.47
C ASN A 11 13.80 22.11 11.83
N GLU A 12 14.92 22.22 12.55
CA GLU A 12 15.72 21.09 13.02
C GLU A 12 14.97 20.29 14.10
N ASP A 13 14.33 20.97 15.05
CA ASP A 13 13.48 20.35 16.08
C ASP A 13 12.28 19.62 15.45
N ILE A 14 11.67 20.23 14.44
CA ILE A 14 10.55 19.65 13.70
C ILE A 14 10.98 18.38 12.97
N ASP A 15 12.12 18.41 12.28
CA ASP A 15 12.67 17.25 11.57
C ASP A 15 13.06 16.10 12.52
N GLU A 16 13.58 16.44 13.70
CA GLU A 16 13.93 15.45 14.72
C GLU A 16 12.68 14.75 15.28
N ILE A 17 11.62 15.52 15.58
CA ILE A 17 10.31 15.00 15.98
C ILE A 17 9.73 14.10 14.87
N ILE A 18 9.84 14.47 13.60
CA ILE A 18 9.37 13.65 12.46
C ILE A 18 10.14 12.32 12.37
N LYS A 19 11.46 12.33 12.59
CA LYS A 19 12.29 11.11 12.57
C LYS A 19 11.96 10.18 13.74
N GLN A 20 11.80 10.75 14.94
CA GLN A 20 11.51 9.99 16.17
C GLN A 20 10.05 9.50 16.22
N SER A 21 9.11 10.22 15.61
CA SER A 21 7.68 9.89 15.64
C SER A 21 7.26 8.73 14.73
N LYS A 22 8.13 8.24 13.82
CA LYS A 22 7.81 7.06 13.01
C LYS A 22 7.67 5.82 13.90
N PRO A 23 6.45 5.31 14.16
CA PRO A 23 6.25 4.23 15.11
C PRO A 23 6.94 2.94 14.62
N HIS A 24 7.55 2.20 15.54
CA HIS A 24 8.20 0.91 15.22
C HIS A 24 7.23 -0.05 14.49
N ASN A 25 5.97 -0.07 14.91
CA ASN A 25 4.90 -0.85 14.29
C ASN A 25 4.72 -0.53 12.80
N THR A 26 4.86 0.75 12.40
CA THR A 26 4.75 1.17 11.00
C THR A 26 5.94 0.69 10.16
N LYS A 27 7.16 0.68 10.72
CA LYS A 27 8.36 0.13 10.05
C LYS A 27 8.23 -1.39 9.86
N SER A 28 7.81 -2.10 10.92
CA SER A 28 7.60 -3.55 10.89
C SER A 28 6.52 -3.94 9.87
N ASN A 29 5.40 -3.21 9.84
CA ASN A 29 4.33 -3.44 8.89
C ASN A 29 4.78 -3.21 7.44
N ARG A 30 5.54 -2.13 7.17
CA ARG A 30 6.07 -1.86 5.82
C ARG A 30 6.96 -2.99 5.30
N LYS A 31 7.88 -3.49 6.12
CA LYS A 31 8.76 -4.62 5.78
C LYS A 31 7.95 -5.90 5.55
N TYR A 32 6.99 -6.19 6.42
CA TYR A 32 6.12 -7.35 6.27
C TYR A 32 5.33 -7.32 4.95
N ILE A 33 4.71 -6.20 4.63
CA ILE A 33 3.94 -6.01 3.38
C ILE A 33 4.84 -6.21 2.16
N TRP A 34 6.05 -5.65 2.19
CA TRP A 34 7.01 -5.81 1.12
C TRP A 34 7.39 -7.27 0.90
N ASN A 35 7.71 -8.00 1.98
CA ASN A 35 8.07 -9.41 1.89
C ASN A 35 6.93 -10.27 1.31
N GLN A 36 5.66 -9.94 1.61
CA GLN A 36 4.52 -10.63 1.00
C GLN A 36 4.44 -10.35 -0.51
N PHE A 37 4.68 -9.11 -0.90
CA PHE A 37 4.71 -8.72 -2.31
C PHE A 37 5.87 -9.38 -3.07
N GLU A 38 7.07 -9.44 -2.50
CA GLU A 38 8.21 -10.14 -3.11
C GLU A 38 7.92 -11.63 -3.32
N ARG A 39 7.34 -12.30 -2.33
CA ARG A 39 6.90 -13.71 -2.47
C ARG A 39 5.86 -13.87 -3.56
N PHE A 40 4.93 -12.94 -3.66
CA PHE A 40 3.93 -12.94 -4.73
C PHE A 40 4.59 -12.79 -6.11
N CYS A 41 5.52 -11.85 -6.27
CA CYS A 41 6.28 -11.68 -7.50
C CYS A 41 7.07 -12.94 -7.86
N GLN A 42 7.72 -13.58 -6.89
CA GLN A 42 8.43 -14.84 -7.10
C GLN A 42 7.50 -15.96 -7.59
N GLN A 43 6.33 -16.13 -6.95
CA GLN A 43 5.35 -17.14 -7.35
C GLN A 43 4.74 -16.89 -8.73
N ARG A 44 4.60 -15.63 -9.14
CA ARG A 44 4.07 -15.23 -10.45
C ARG A 44 5.16 -15.08 -11.52
N ASN A 45 6.43 -15.30 -11.17
CA ASN A 45 7.59 -15.05 -12.03
C ASN A 45 7.68 -13.59 -12.54
N TYR A 46 7.24 -12.63 -11.73
CA TYR A 46 7.44 -11.21 -12.02
C TYR A 46 8.85 -10.78 -11.63
N VAL A 47 9.60 -10.26 -12.61
CA VAL A 47 10.93 -9.70 -12.40
C VAL A 47 10.83 -8.18 -12.56
N LEU A 48 10.86 -7.46 -11.43
CA LEU A 48 10.88 -6.01 -11.40
C LEU A 48 12.34 -5.53 -11.42
N THR A 49 12.80 -5.10 -12.58
CA THR A 49 14.13 -4.53 -12.82
C THR A 49 14.04 -3.04 -13.14
N ALA A 50 15.20 -2.37 -13.23
CA ALA A 50 15.30 -0.98 -13.66
C ALA A 50 14.63 -0.71 -15.02
N GLU A 51 14.68 -1.70 -15.91
CA GLU A 51 14.18 -1.62 -17.29
C GLU A 51 12.69 -1.95 -17.41
N THR A 52 12.06 -2.44 -16.34
CA THR A 52 10.65 -2.86 -16.40
C THR A 52 9.75 -1.69 -16.79
N PRO A 53 9.01 -1.76 -17.92
CA PRO A 53 8.13 -0.69 -18.35
C PRO A 53 7.11 -0.30 -17.26
N THR A 54 6.78 0.99 -17.15
CA THR A 54 5.81 1.48 -16.15
C THR A 54 4.47 0.74 -16.25
N LYS A 55 4.07 0.36 -17.48
CA LYS A 55 2.89 -0.45 -17.75
C LYS A 55 2.95 -1.84 -17.09
N ASP A 56 4.12 -2.49 -17.07
CA ASP A 56 4.28 -3.82 -16.47
C ASP A 56 4.32 -3.75 -14.95
N ILE A 57 4.88 -2.66 -14.40
CA ILE A 57 4.76 -2.34 -12.97
C ILE A 57 3.28 -2.15 -12.60
N ALA A 58 2.52 -1.41 -13.42
CA ALA A 58 1.09 -1.21 -13.22
C ALA A 58 0.29 -2.52 -13.32
N ASN A 59 0.63 -3.39 -14.29
CA ASN A 59 0.03 -4.72 -14.43
C ASN A 59 0.32 -5.61 -13.21
N THR A 60 1.55 -5.57 -12.69
CA THR A 60 1.94 -6.30 -11.47
C THR A 60 1.13 -5.82 -10.27
N LEU A 61 0.95 -4.50 -10.12
CA LEU A 61 0.11 -3.93 -9.06
C LEU A 61 -1.38 -4.23 -9.25
N LYS A 62 -1.85 -4.35 -10.49
CA LYS A 62 -3.21 -4.78 -10.81
C LYS A 62 -3.44 -6.23 -10.39
N ASP A 63 -2.50 -7.13 -10.69
CA ASP A 63 -2.56 -8.53 -10.29
C ASP A 63 -2.52 -8.67 -8.76
N TRP A 64 -1.58 -7.96 -8.12
CA TRP A 64 -1.50 -7.88 -6.66
C TRP A 64 -2.81 -7.40 -6.01
N SER A 65 -3.53 -6.48 -6.65
CA SER A 65 -4.81 -5.95 -6.13
C SER A 65 -5.89 -7.02 -5.98
N ILE A 66 -5.94 -8.00 -6.89
CA ILE A 66 -6.95 -9.09 -6.88
C ILE A 66 -6.48 -10.27 -6.05
N ASN A 67 -5.20 -10.61 -6.19
CA ASN A 67 -4.66 -11.89 -5.76
C ASN A 67 -3.91 -11.84 -4.42
N MET A 68 -3.84 -10.68 -3.75
CA MET A 68 -3.31 -10.63 -2.39
C MET A 68 -4.18 -11.45 -1.42
N ARG A 69 -3.55 -12.39 -0.72
CA ARG A 69 -4.17 -13.24 0.31
C ARG A 69 -3.23 -13.41 1.48
N LYS A 70 -3.80 -13.75 2.64
CA LYS A 70 -3.03 -14.14 3.81
C LYS A 70 -2.28 -15.45 3.53
N ILE A 71 -1.26 -15.74 4.35
CA ILE A 71 -0.47 -16.98 4.27
C ILE A 71 -1.35 -18.23 4.39
N ASN A 72 -2.42 -18.17 5.20
CA ASN A 72 -3.39 -19.26 5.35
C ASN A 72 -4.41 -19.36 4.19
N GLY A 73 -4.24 -18.57 3.12
CA GLY A 73 -5.12 -18.57 1.94
C GLY A 73 -6.40 -17.74 2.10
N GLU A 74 -6.66 -17.17 3.29
CA GLU A 74 -7.82 -16.33 3.54
C GLU A 74 -7.70 -14.94 2.88
N GLU A 75 -8.86 -14.35 2.60
CA GLU A 75 -8.98 -12.99 2.14
C GLU A 75 -8.67 -11.98 3.27
N TYR A 76 -8.01 -10.89 2.91
CA TYR A 76 -7.81 -9.76 3.82
C TYR A 76 -9.11 -8.97 4.01
N LYS A 77 -9.24 -8.31 5.17
CA LYS A 77 -10.30 -7.32 5.40
C LYS A 77 -10.14 -6.13 4.45
N GLU A 78 -11.25 -5.46 4.18
CA GLU A 78 -11.33 -4.30 3.29
C GLU A 78 -10.22 -3.25 3.52
N TYR A 79 -10.09 -2.81 4.78
CA TYR A 79 -9.11 -1.80 5.17
C TYR A 79 -7.67 -2.29 4.93
N SER A 80 -7.40 -3.55 5.24
CA SER A 80 -6.09 -4.17 5.03
C SER A 80 -5.74 -4.20 3.55
N LEU A 81 -6.65 -4.55 2.64
CA LEU A 81 -6.40 -4.55 1.19
C LEU A 81 -5.91 -3.19 0.69
N LYS A 82 -6.59 -2.11 1.10
CA LYS A 82 -6.19 -0.73 0.72
C LYS A 82 -4.81 -0.39 1.27
N THR A 83 -4.55 -0.69 2.54
CA THR A 83 -3.29 -0.39 3.21
C THR A 83 -2.13 -1.16 2.58
N MET A 84 -2.29 -2.46 2.35
CA MET A 84 -1.29 -3.31 1.70
C MET A 84 -0.92 -2.75 0.33
N TRP A 85 -1.92 -2.49 -0.53
CA TRP A 85 -1.69 -1.96 -1.87
C TRP A 85 -0.99 -0.59 -1.85
N ASN A 86 -1.46 0.34 -1.02
CA ASN A 86 -0.88 1.68 -0.94
C ASN A 86 0.58 1.65 -0.46
N VAL A 87 0.88 0.79 0.52
CA VAL A 87 2.25 0.62 1.03
C VAL A 87 3.14 0.02 -0.05
N THR A 88 2.69 -1.03 -0.75
CA THR A 88 3.44 -1.62 -1.87
C THR A 88 3.70 -0.58 -2.98
N ALA A 89 2.68 0.14 -3.41
CA ALA A 89 2.81 1.17 -4.46
C ALA A 89 3.79 2.29 -4.04
N LYS A 90 3.75 2.71 -2.77
CA LYS A 90 4.69 3.69 -2.23
C LYS A 90 6.12 3.15 -2.21
N ILE A 91 6.33 1.89 -1.80
CA ILE A 91 7.66 1.28 -1.82
C ILE A 91 8.21 1.20 -3.24
N ILE A 92 7.40 0.79 -4.21
CA ILE A 92 7.81 0.71 -5.62
C ILE A 92 8.20 2.09 -6.13
N HIS A 93 7.37 3.10 -5.92
CA HIS A 93 7.69 4.47 -6.31
C HIS A 93 9.02 4.93 -5.69
N GLU A 94 9.19 4.76 -4.37
CA GLU A 94 10.43 5.15 -3.69
C GLU A 94 11.65 4.38 -4.22
N LYS A 95 11.54 3.06 -4.49
CA LYS A 95 12.63 2.26 -5.04
C LYS A 95 13.03 2.72 -6.43
N TYR A 96 12.07 2.86 -7.34
CA TYR A 96 12.35 3.25 -8.72
C TYR A 96 12.87 4.69 -8.83
N PHE A 97 12.36 5.60 -7.99
CA PHE A 97 12.86 6.96 -7.94
C PHE A 97 14.31 6.99 -7.42
N ASN A 98 14.58 6.36 -6.27
CA ASN A 98 15.90 6.43 -5.64
C ASN A 98 16.97 5.61 -6.38
N GLU A 99 16.64 4.38 -6.80
CA GLU A 99 17.60 3.42 -7.35
C GLU A 99 17.78 3.57 -8.87
N HIS A 100 16.78 4.11 -9.59
CA HIS A 100 16.76 4.15 -11.05
C HIS A 100 16.47 5.53 -11.63
N GLN A 101 16.28 6.57 -10.80
CA GLN A 101 15.93 7.93 -11.23
C GLN A 101 14.70 7.97 -12.14
N ARG A 102 13.77 7.03 -11.95
CA ARG A 102 12.52 6.96 -12.72
C ARG A 102 11.39 7.61 -11.94
N ASP A 103 10.86 8.67 -12.51
CA ASP A 103 9.71 9.38 -11.96
C ASP A 103 8.41 8.82 -12.54
N PHE A 104 7.58 8.26 -11.66
CA PHE A 104 6.20 7.90 -11.93
C PHE A 104 5.45 7.88 -10.60
N ASN A 105 4.16 8.19 -10.64
CA ASN A 105 3.34 8.25 -9.46
C ASN A 105 2.15 7.26 -9.56
N PRO A 106 2.23 6.10 -8.88
CA PRO A 106 1.18 5.06 -8.92
C PRO A 106 -0.21 5.53 -8.43
N PHE A 107 -0.27 6.68 -7.77
CA PHE A 107 -1.50 7.21 -7.20
C PHE A 107 -2.24 8.16 -8.13
N VAL A 108 -1.59 8.69 -9.16
CA VAL A 108 -2.19 9.68 -10.09
C VAL A 108 -2.04 9.27 -11.55
N ASP A 109 -0.91 8.68 -11.93
CA ASP A 109 -0.57 8.34 -13.32
C ASP A 109 -1.60 7.39 -13.95
N GLN A 110 -1.85 7.63 -15.24
CA GLN A 110 -2.95 6.98 -15.97
C GLN A 110 -2.71 5.47 -16.14
N GLU A 111 -1.45 5.07 -16.29
CA GLU A 111 -1.00 3.68 -16.39
C GLU A 111 -1.48 2.85 -15.19
N PHE A 112 -1.60 3.46 -14.01
CA PHE A 112 -2.02 2.80 -12.78
C PHE A 112 -3.53 2.94 -12.50
N ASN A 113 -4.30 3.59 -13.37
CA ASN A 113 -5.74 3.75 -13.18
C ASN A 113 -6.43 2.39 -13.05
N ASP A 114 -6.10 1.45 -13.94
CA ASP A 114 -6.63 0.09 -13.91
C ASP A 114 -6.32 -0.65 -12.60
N ALA A 115 -5.09 -0.53 -12.10
CA ALA A 115 -4.70 -1.14 -10.82
C ALA A 115 -5.50 -0.53 -9.66
N ARG A 116 -5.66 0.80 -9.64
CA ARG A 116 -6.48 1.52 -8.64
C ARG A 116 -7.96 1.10 -8.69
N GLN A 117 -8.54 0.99 -9.89
CA GLN A 117 -9.92 0.56 -10.09
C GLN A 117 -10.11 -0.90 -9.66
N THR A 118 -9.17 -1.77 -10.02
CA THR A 118 -9.18 -3.18 -9.65
C THR A 118 -9.16 -3.37 -8.14
N ARG A 119 -8.27 -2.66 -7.42
CA ARG A 119 -8.27 -2.61 -5.96
C ARG A 119 -9.60 -2.13 -5.41
N ASN A 120 -10.17 -1.06 -5.95
CA ASN A 120 -11.45 -0.52 -5.48
C ASN A 120 -12.61 -1.50 -5.72
N ALA A 121 -12.60 -2.24 -6.82
CA ALA A 121 -13.59 -3.27 -7.12
C ALA A 121 -13.49 -4.45 -6.14
N LYS A 122 -12.27 -5.00 -5.93
CA LYS A 122 -12.02 -6.05 -4.93
C LYS A 122 -12.51 -5.62 -3.56
N ARG A 123 -12.17 -4.38 -3.17
CA ARG A 123 -12.60 -3.77 -1.92
C ARG A 123 -14.11 -3.80 -1.74
N LYS A 124 -14.87 -3.29 -2.73
CA LYS A 124 -16.34 -3.28 -2.70
C LYS A 124 -16.94 -4.69 -2.60
N ASN A 125 -16.38 -5.66 -3.33
CA ASN A 125 -16.86 -7.04 -3.31
C ASN A 125 -16.65 -7.69 -1.93
N THR A 126 -15.50 -7.48 -1.30
CA THR A 126 -15.23 -7.95 0.07
C THR A 126 -16.19 -7.32 1.08
N SER A 127 -16.51 -6.03 0.95
CA SER A 127 -17.48 -5.35 1.82
C SER A 127 -18.91 -5.88 1.64
N LYS A 128 -19.31 -6.18 0.39
CA LYS A 128 -20.63 -6.74 0.08
C LYS A 128 -20.82 -8.11 0.74
N HIS A 129 -19.87 -9.02 0.55
CA HIS A 129 -19.90 -10.33 1.19
C HIS A 129 -19.86 -10.26 2.72
N ALA A 130 -19.15 -9.29 3.30
CA ALA A 130 -19.15 -9.08 4.75
C ALA A 130 -20.51 -8.60 5.28
N ARG A 131 -21.31 -7.90 4.48
CA ARG A 131 -22.68 -7.47 4.84
C ARG A 131 -23.68 -8.60 4.70
N GLU A 132 -23.60 -9.40 3.64
CA GLU A 132 -24.47 -10.56 3.41
C GLU A 132 -24.35 -11.58 4.57
N LYS A 133 -23.12 -11.92 4.98
CA LYS A 133 -22.88 -12.82 6.13
C LYS A 133 -23.41 -12.31 7.47
N LYS A 134 -23.54 -10.99 7.65
CA LYS A 134 -24.12 -10.40 8.87
C LYS A 134 -25.66 -10.42 8.85
N GLY A 135 -26.26 -10.31 7.68
CA GLY A 135 -27.71 -10.44 7.50
C GLY A 135 -28.22 -11.83 7.85
N GLU A 136 -27.45 -12.88 7.54
CA GLU A 136 -27.82 -14.27 7.82
C GLU A 136 -27.78 -14.62 9.32
N CYS A 137 -26.93 -13.97 10.13
CA CYS A 137 -26.90 -14.16 11.59
C CYS A 137 -27.92 -13.33 12.38
N SER A 138 -28.74 -12.52 11.71
CA SER A 138 -29.73 -11.63 12.37
C SER A 138 -31.15 -12.22 12.40
N GLY A 139 -31.33 -13.47 11.99
CA GLY A 139 -32.60 -14.19 12.01
C GLY A 139 -32.64 -15.28 13.07
N PHE A 140 -32.73 -14.89 14.35
CA PHE A 140 -33.21 -15.71 15.45
C PHE A 140 -33.93 -14.81 16.46
#